data_AF-A0AAP0C3V7-F1
#
_entry.id   AF-A0AAP0C3V7-F1
#
_cell.length_a   1.000
_cell.length_b   1.000
_cell.length_c   1.000
_cell.angle_alpha   90.00
_cell.angle_beta   90.00
_cell.angle_gamma   90.00
#
_symmetry.space_group_name_H-M   'P 1'
#
loop_
_entity.id
_entity.type
_entity.pdbx_description
1 polymer ?
#
loop_
_entity_poly.entity_id
_entity_poly.type
_entity_poly.pdbx_seq_one_letter_code
_entity_poly.pdbx_strand_id
1 'polypeptide(L)'
;MKLIELWLRIIKKQKPLFAPNLDLVLLVPGISGSILNVVDSYANKERVCVRIFGADYEFRKKLWSRFDPATGETISLDEKIEIVVPEDRHGFHCIEVLDLDLVITT
;
A
#
# COMPACT_ATOMS: atom_id res chain seq x y z
N MET A 1 -19.27 30.95 -14.64
CA MET A 1 -20.14 30.64 -13.48
C MET A 1 -20.63 29.18 -13.45
N LYS A 2 -21.21 28.64 -14.54
CA LYS A 2 -21.72 27.25 -14.61
C LYS A 2 -20.71 26.13 -14.33
N LEU A 3 -19.43 26.32 -14.66
CA LEU A 3 -18.38 25.31 -14.47
C LEU A 3 -18.06 25.06 -12.99
N ILE A 4 -18.10 26.12 -12.18
CA ILE A 4 -17.87 26.06 -10.72
C ILE A 4 -19.05 25.36 -10.03
N GLU A 5 -20.28 25.63 -10.47
CA GLU A 5 -21.47 24.93 -9.97
C GLU A 5 -21.47 23.44 -10.33
N LEU A 6 -20.95 23.08 -11.51
CA LEU A 6 -20.79 21.69 -11.93
C LEU A 6 -19.75 20.97 -11.07
N TRP A 7 -18.61 21.62 -10.82
CA TRP A 7 -17.56 21.13 -9.92
C TRP A 7 -18.07 20.95 -8.49
N LEU A 8 -18.78 21.94 -7.95
CA LEU A 8 -19.40 21.87 -6.63
C LEU A 8 -20.45 20.74 -6.55
N ARG A 9 -21.23 20.52 -7.61
CA ARG A 9 -22.18 19.39 -7.69
C ARG A 9 -21.48 18.03 -7.73
N ILE A 10 -20.31 17.92 -8.34
CA ILE A 10 -19.50 16.68 -8.37
C ILE A 10 -18.92 16.40 -6.98
N ILE A 11 -18.36 17.42 -6.31
CA ILE A 11 -17.88 17.30 -4.93
C ILE A 11 -19.02 16.91 -3.99
N LYS A 12 -20.20 17.54 -4.13
CA LYS A 12 -21.38 17.28 -3.29
C LYS A 12 -22.08 15.94 -3.60
N LYS A 13 -21.78 15.31 -4.75
CA LYS A 13 -22.28 13.98 -5.15
C LYS A 13 -21.43 12.83 -4.65
N GLN A 14 -20.29 13.10 -4.01
CA GLN A 14 -19.66 12.10 -3.15
C GLN A 14 -20.61 11.85 -1.98
N LYS A 15 -21.59 10.97 -2.19
CA LYS A 15 -22.35 10.39 -1.10
C LYS A 15 -21.32 9.80 -0.14
N PRO A 16 -21.38 10.10 1.16
CA PRO A 16 -20.68 9.29 2.12
C PRO A 16 -21.12 7.84 1.87
N LEU A 17 -20.19 6.94 1.59
CA LEU A 17 -20.45 5.50 1.45
C LEU A 17 -20.73 4.89 2.82
N PHE A 18 -21.56 5.55 3.63
CA PHE A 18 -21.85 5.16 4.99
C PHE A 18 -23.35 4.97 5.09
N ALA A 19 -23.76 3.70 5.10
CA ALA A 19 -25.09 3.37 5.58
C ALA A 19 -25.15 3.81 7.06
N PRO A 20 -26.19 4.51 7.50
CA PRO A 20 -26.26 5.16 8.81
C PRO A 20 -26.24 4.20 10.01
N ASN A 21 -26.23 2.89 9.77
CA ASN A 21 -26.25 1.82 10.77
C ASN A 21 -25.04 0.88 10.68
N LEU A 22 -23.92 1.31 10.10
CA LEU A 22 -22.69 0.50 10.09
C LEU A 22 -21.77 0.97 11.21
N ASP A 23 -21.34 0.04 12.06
CA ASP A 23 -20.26 0.27 13.02
C ASP A 23 -18.94 0.41 12.26
N LEU A 24 -18.25 1.54 12.44
CA LEU A 24 -16.94 1.76 11.84
C LEU A 24 -15.92 0.78 12.45
N VAL A 25 -15.26 -0.01 11.60
CA VAL A 25 -14.21 -0.94 12.01
C VAL A 25 -12.89 -0.55 11.36
N LEU A 26 -11.82 -0.60 12.14
CA LEU A 26 -10.44 -0.48 11.66
C LEU A 26 -9.84 -1.89 11.55
N LEU A 27 -9.44 -2.28 10.34
CA LEU A 27 -8.71 -3.52 10.12
C LEU A 27 -7.21 -3.27 10.27
N VAL A 28 -6.57 -4.06 11.13
CA VAL A 28 -5.12 -4.00 11.34
C VAL A 28 -4.53 -5.36 10.93
N PRO A 29 -3.84 -5.45 9.78
CA PRO A 29 -3.24 -6.70 9.35
C PRO A 29 -2.05 -7.08 10.22
N GLY A 30 -1.78 -8.38 10.30
CA GLY A 30 -0.56 -8.92 10.93
C GLY A 30 0.66 -8.81 10.03
N ILE A 31 1.76 -9.44 10.46
CA ILE A 31 3.00 -9.53 9.69
C ILE A 31 2.71 -10.13 8.31
N SER A 32 3.20 -9.49 7.25
CA SER A 32 2.96 -9.87 5.85
C SER A 32 1.48 -9.86 5.42
N GLY A 33 0.59 -9.28 6.23
CA GLY A 33 -0.84 -9.16 5.92
C GLY A 33 -1.20 -7.94 5.07
N SER A 34 -0.21 -7.23 4.51
CA SER A 34 -0.43 -6.11 3.61
C SER A 34 0.56 -6.08 2.46
N ILE A 35 0.14 -5.48 1.35
CA ILE A 35 1.00 -5.14 0.22
C ILE A 35 1.99 -4.05 0.65
N LEU A 36 3.25 -4.20 0.24
CA LEU A 36 4.30 -3.18 0.32
C LEU A 36 4.81 -2.87 -1.08
N ASN A 37 5.04 -1.59 -1.35
CA ASN A 37 5.71 -1.12 -2.55
C ASN A 37 7.08 -0.54 -2.21
N VAL A 38 7.99 -0.65 -3.16
CA VAL A 38 9.23 0.12 -3.22
C VAL A 38 8.96 1.33 -4.09
N VAL A 39 9.43 2.49 -3.65
CA VAL A 39 9.44 3.74 -4.41
C VAL A 39 10.90 4.12 -4.65
N ASP A 40 11.29 4.33 -5.90
CA ASP A 40 12.63 4.81 -6.23
C ASP A 40 12.71 6.35 -6.23
N SER A 41 13.92 6.88 -6.43
CA SER A 41 14.17 8.32 -6.54
C SER A 41 13.43 9.04 -7.68
N TYR A 42 12.88 8.28 -8.65
CA TYR A 42 12.09 8.79 -9.76
C TYR A 42 10.58 8.64 -9.52
N ALA A 43 10.18 8.26 -8.29
CA ALA A 43 8.82 7.96 -7.88
C ALA A 43 8.17 6.76 -8.61
N ASN A 44 8.97 5.88 -9.20
CA ASN A 44 8.45 4.62 -9.75
C ASN A 44 8.08 3.70 -8.61
N LYS A 45 6.88 3.12 -8.70
CA LYS A 45 6.33 2.20 -7.69
C LYS A 45 6.41 0.77 -8.19
N GLU A 46 7.01 -0.09 -7.38
CA GLU A 46 7.07 -1.52 -7.65
C GLU A 46 6.60 -2.30 -6.42
N ARG A 47 5.60 -3.18 -6.57
CA ARG A 47 5.15 -4.06 -5.46
C ARG A 47 6.28 -4.99 -5.04
N VAL A 48 6.65 -5.04 -3.78
CA VAL A 48 7.69 -5.97 -3.29
C VAL A 48 7.11 -7.08 -2.42
N CYS A 49 6.03 -6.78 -1.68
CA CYS A 49 5.30 -7.73 -0.84
C CYS A 49 3.79 -7.57 -1.12
N VAL A 50 2.96 -8.62 -1.10
CA VAL A 50 3.34 -10.04 -1.16
C VAL A 50 3.54 -10.41 -2.64
N ARG A 51 4.50 -11.30 -2.91
CA ARG A 51 4.71 -11.96 -4.20
C ARG A 51 4.90 -13.45 -3.94
N ILE A 52 4.29 -14.34 -4.71
CA ILE A 52 4.53 -15.78 -4.64
C ILE A 52 5.82 -16.12 -5.39
N PHE A 53 6.02 -15.50 -6.55
CA PHE A 53 7.18 -15.72 -7.39
C PHE A 53 8.26 -14.66 -7.13
N GLY A 54 9.50 -15.10 -6.95
CA GLY A 54 10.65 -14.21 -6.81
C GLY A 54 10.72 -13.44 -5.48
N ALA A 55 9.86 -13.74 -4.49
CA ALA A 55 9.84 -13.02 -3.22
C ALA A 55 11.18 -13.02 -2.50
N ASP A 56 11.89 -14.15 -2.39
CA ASP A 56 13.19 -14.19 -1.71
C ASP A 56 14.22 -13.26 -2.38
N TYR A 57 14.28 -13.25 -3.71
CA TYR A 57 15.17 -12.36 -4.47
C TYR A 57 14.82 -10.89 -4.24
N GLU A 58 13.55 -10.54 -4.37
CA GLU A 58 13.08 -9.16 -4.19
C GLU A 58 13.26 -8.68 -2.75
N PHE A 59 13.04 -9.56 -1.76
CA PHE A 59 13.20 -9.24 -0.35
C PHE A 59 14.66 -8.95 -0.02
N ARG A 60 15.59 -9.81 -0.45
CA ARG A 60 17.03 -9.61 -0.26
C ARG A 60 17.54 -8.34 -0.91
N LYS A 61 17.00 -8.01 -2.08
CA LYS A 61 17.44 -6.87 -2.87
C LYS A 61 16.89 -5.55 -2.34
N LYS A 62 15.64 -5.51 -1.87
CA LYS A 62 14.91 -4.25 -1.62
C LYS A 62 14.32 -4.08 -0.22
N LEU A 63 14.05 -5.15 0.53
CA LEU A 63 13.42 -5.06 1.86
C LEU A 63 14.38 -5.28 3.03
N TRP A 64 15.56 -5.84 2.77
CA TRP A 64 16.54 -6.03 3.83
C TRP A 64 16.97 -4.68 4.41
N SER A 65 17.05 -4.66 5.74
CA SER A 65 17.41 -3.49 6.52
C SER A 65 18.47 -3.88 7.55
N ARG A 66 19.32 -2.92 7.92
CA ARG A 66 20.32 -3.07 8.96
C ARG A 66 19.84 -2.36 10.23
N PHE A 67 19.95 -3.04 11.36
CA PHE A 67 19.76 -2.41 12.65
C PHE A 67 20.98 -1.55 13.02
N ASP A 68 20.74 -0.31 13.44
CA ASP A 68 21.75 0.58 13.99
C ASP A 68 21.65 0.60 15.52
N PRO A 69 22.60 -0.01 16.26
CA PRO A 69 22.55 -0.06 17.72
C PRO A 69 22.85 1.29 18.39
N ALA A 70 23.44 2.25 17.67
CA ALA A 70 23.73 3.57 18.23
C ALA A 70 22.46 4.44 18.30
N THR A 71 21.57 4.31 17.31
CA THR A 71 20.30 5.05 17.26
C THR A 71 19.10 4.23 17.72
N GLY A 72 19.18 2.90 17.66
CA GLY A 72 18.06 1.99 17.91
C GLY A 72 17.11 1.85 16.72
N GLU A 73 17.49 2.35 15.54
CA GLU A 73 16.64 2.37 14.35
C GLU A 73 16.97 1.22 13.39
N THR A 74 15.99 0.89 12.55
CA THR A 74 16.17 -0.01 11.42
C THR A 74 16.31 0.83 10.15
N ILE A 75 17.45 0.69 9.48
CA ILE A 75 17.82 1.51 8.31
C ILE A 75 17.76 0.63 7.06
N SER A 76 17.12 1.12 5.99
CA SER A 76 17.16 0.48 4.67
C SER A 76 18.61 0.28 4.21
N LEU A 77 18.90 -0.84 3.55
CA LEU A 77 20.23 -1.07 2.98
C LEU A 77 20.50 -0.23 1.72
N ASP A 78 19.44 0.21 1.03
CA ASP A 78 19.52 1.09 -0.13
C ASP A 78 18.80 2.41 0.21
N GLU A 79 19.59 3.49 0.24
CA GLU A 79 19.11 4.84 0.56
C GLU A 79 18.34 5.49 -0.60
N LYS A 80 18.36 4.89 -1.80
CA LYS A 80 17.67 5.42 -2.99
C LYS A 80 16.24 4.95 -3.11
N ILE A 81 15.80 4.09 -2.19
CA ILE A 81 14.47 3.50 -2.20
C ILE A 81 13.76 3.70 -0.88
N GLU A 82 12.44 3.83 -0.95
CA GLU A 82 11.55 3.90 0.19
C GLU A 82 10.54 2.75 0.15
N ILE A 83 10.26 2.17 1.30
CA ILE A 83 9.22 1.14 1.44
C ILE A 83 7.94 1.81 1.91
N VAL A 84 6.87 1.67 1.14
CA VAL A 84 5.59 2.32 1.40
C VAL A 84 4.44 1.32 1.39
N VAL A 85 3.45 1.55 2.24
CA VAL A 85 2.16 0.86 2.16
C VAL A 85 1.29 1.61 1.15
N PRO A 86 0.73 0.95 0.13
CA PRO A 86 -0.20 1.59 -0.80
C PRO A 86 -1.45 2.09 -0.07
N GLU A 87 -1.83 3.35 -0.30
CA GLU A 87 -2.99 3.98 0.35
C GLU A 87 -4.29 3.88 -0.46
N ASP A 88 -4.26 3.21 -1.62
CA ASP A 88 -5.39 3.07 -2.51
C ASP A 88 -6.61 2.45 -1.82
N ARG A 89 -7.82 2.93 -2.18
CA ARG A 89 -9.10 2.48 -1.62
C ARG A 89 -9.14 2.55 -0.08
N HIS A 90 -8.61 3.63 0.50
CA HIS A 90 -8.57 3.82 1.97
C HIS A 90 -7.80 2.71 2.70
N GLY A 91 -6.74 2.18 2.07
CA GLY A 91 -5.95 1.08 2.62
C GLY A 91 -6.58 -0.31 2.48
N PHE A 92 -7.82 -0.43 2.02
CA PHE A 92 -8.41 -1.76 1.78
C PHE A 92 -7.68 -2.51 0.66
N HIS A 93 -7.16 -1.80 -0.35
CA HIS A 93 -6.46 -2.46 -1.44
C HIS A 93 -5.25 -3.26 -1.00
N CYS A 94 -4.51 -2.79 0.00
CA CYS A 94 -3.31 -3.46 0.43
C CYS A 94 -3.59 -4.70 1.30
N ILE A 95 -4.81 -4.91 1.80
CA ILE A 95 -5.14 -6.01 2.73
C ILE A 95 -6.16 -7.03 2.19
N GLU A 96 -6.90 -6.70 1.12
CA GLU A 96 -7.93 -7.59 0.56
C GLU A 96 -7.36 -8.78 -0.21
N VAL A 97 -6.42 -8.53 -1.14
CA VAL A 97 -5.82 -9.54 -2.01
C VAL A 97 -4.32 -9.28 -2.08
N LEU A 98 -3.54 -10.16 -1.46
CA LEU A 98 -2.11 -9.94 -1.26
C LEU A 98 -1.26 -10.23 -2.50
N ASP A 99 -1.68 -11.19 -3.33
CA ASP A 99 -1.04 -11.47 -4.62
C ASP A 99 -2.11 -11.76 -5.70
N LEU A 100 -2.08 -11.00 -6.79
CA LEU A 100 -2.97 -11.16 -7.94
C LEU A 100 -2.33 -12.01 -9.05
N ASP A 101 -1.03 -12.24 -8.99
CA ASP A 101 -0.29 -13.05 -9.97
C ASP A 101 -0.52 -14.56 -9.74
N LEU A 102 -1.21 -14.93 -8.65
CA LEU A 102 -1.72 -16.28 -8.43
C LEU A 102 -2.91 -16.55 -9.35
N VAL A 103 -2.65 -16.96 -10.59
CA VAL A 103 -3.67 -17.55 -11.45
C VAL A 103 -3.88 -19.01 -11.02
N ILE A 104 -4.97 -19.27 -10.31
CA ILE A 104 -5.42 -20.64 -10.02
C ILE A 104 -6.19 -21.12 -11.26
N THR A 105 -5.60 -21.98 -12.07
CA THR A 105 -6.31 -22.67 -13.16
C THR A 105 -7.15 -23.79 -12.55
N THR A 106 -8.48 -23.74 -12.73
CA THR A 106 -9.38 -24.87 -12.43
C THR A 106 -9.46 -25.82 -13.61
#